data_AF-A0A959RHH5-F1
#
_entry.id   AF-A0A959RHH5-F1
#
_cell.length_a   1.000
_cell.length_b   1.000
_cell.length_c   1.000
_cell.angle_alpha   90.00
_cell.angle_beta   90.00
_cell.angle_gamma   90.00
#
_symmetry.space_group_name_H-M   'P 1'
#
loop_
_entity.id
_entity.type
_entity.pdbx_description
1 polymer ?
#
loop_
_entity_poly.entity_id
_entity_poly.type
_entity_poly.pdbx_seq_one_letter_code
_entity_poly.pdbx_strand_id
1 'polypeptide(L)'
;MFRISLIIITLAVFLGCTKEQKEQQSENKKTDTSVNNTDTQVTNSGKTTPEEFNFDYFGNYVDASYKDRTTGADWVAFEISPYDNGRVTVSVRSRADKMKPTCTYDGIASVVGSDELNIFDNMGTIKLKFSGKDLTVSAGEGSQEALLTYYCRGGGSLAGTYEKIDQQLDQSQVDKTAYTKTLSMKGSDIEFFI
;
A
#
# COMPACT_ATOMS: atom_id res chain seq x y z
N MET A 1 -8.64 -70.94 9.73
CA MET A 1 -7.23 -71.35 9.55
C MET A 1 -6.38 -70.10 9.49
N PHE A 2 -5.55 -69.91 10.51
CA PHE A 2 -4.44 -68.95 10.57
C PHE A 2 -3.42 -69.24 9.46
N ARG A 3 -2.81 -68.21 8.86
CA ARG A 3 -1.33 -68.11 8.71
C ARG A 3 -0.90 -66.64 8.59
N ILE A 4 -0.10 -66.25 9.58
CA ILE A 4 0.71 -65.04 9.69
C ILE A 4 1.95 -65.20 8.79
N SER A 5 2.38 -64.14 8.13
CA SER A 5 3.79 -63.99 7.73
C SER A 5 4.23 -62.55 7.95
N LEU A 6 5.02 -62.39 9.02
CA LEU A 6 5.97 -61.31 9.24
C LEU A 6 7.02 -61.34 8.13
N ILE A 7 7.36 -60.17 7.56
CA ILE A 7 8.76 -59.88 7.19
C ILE A 7 9.11 -58.49 7.72
N ILE A 8 10.12 -58.51 8.60
CA ILE A 8 10.83 -57.43 9.25
C ILE A 8 11.96 -56.98 8.31
N ILE A 9 12.13 -55.68 8.06
CA ILE A 9 13.46 -55.13 7.73
C ILE A 9 13.69 -53.83 8.52
N THR A 10 14.58 -53.97 9.49
CA THR A 10 15.32 -53.00 10.32
C THR A 10 16.29 -52.15 9.47
N LEU A 11 16.37 -50.82 9.62
CA LEU A 11 17.04 -50.00 10.67
C LEU A 11 18.51 -49.68 10.35
N ALA A 12 18.82 -48.41 10.07
CA ALA A 12 20.14 -47.77 10.20
C ALA A 12 20.05 -46.30 9.72
N VAL A 13 20.65 -45.26 10.30
CA VAL A 13 21.30 -44.97 11.59
C VAL A 13 21.28 -43.43 11.65
N PHE A 14 20.70 -42.84 12.69
CA PHE A 14 20.89 -41.42 13.01
C PHE A 14 22.13 -41.28 13.90
N LEU A 15 23.21 -40.74 13.35
CA LEU A 15 24.26 -40.02 14.07
C LEU A 15 23.87 -38.53 13.91
N GLY A 16 23.62 -37.71 14.92
CA GLY A 16 24.08 -37.68 16.29
C GLY A 16 24.72 -36.30 16.50
N CYS A 17 24.05 -35.41 17.23
CA CYS A 17 24.72 -34.47 18.14
C CYS A 17 23.73 -34.02 19.22
N THR A 18 24.14 -34.23 20.47
CA THR A 18 23.34 -34.18 21.69
C THR A 18 23.58 -32.91 22.51
N LYS A 19 22.49 -32.47 23.16
CA LYS A 19 22.38 -31.83 24.51
C LYS A 19 22.98 -30.43 24.64
N GLU A 20 22.38 -29.52 25.42
CA GLU A 20 21.84 -29.70 26.78
C GLU A 20 20.82 -28.59 27.12
N GLN A 21 19.80 -28.94 27.90
CA GLN A 21 18.86 -27.99 28.51
C GLN A 21 19.29 -27.66 29.94
N LYS A 22 18.99 -26.44 30.39
CA LYS A 22 18.76 -26.12 31.80
C LYS A 22 17.50 -25.27 31.94
N GLU A 23 16.57 -25.81 32.72
CA GLU A 23 15.41 -25.14 33.28
C GLU A 23 15.76 -24.76 34.73
N GLN A 24 15.32 -23.59 35.21
CA GLN A 24 15.03 -23.36 36.62
C GLN A 24 14.13 -22.12 36.79
N GLN A 25 12.98 -22.35 37.44
CA GLN A 25 12.04 -21.38 38.00
C GLN A 25 12.49 -20.92 39.41
N SER A 26 11.68 -20.02 40.00
CA SER A 26 11.56 -19.60 41.42
C SER A 26 12.15 -18.20 41.71
N GLU A 27 11.55 -17.26 42.44
CA GLU A 27 10.32 -17.22 43.24
C GLU A 27 9.99 -15.75 43.57
N ASN A 28 8.74 -15.50 43.97
CA ASN A 28 8.18 -14.23 44.41
C ASN A 28 8.49 -14.00 45.91
N LYS A 29 8.91 -12.79 46.36
CA LYS A 29 8.58 -12.33 47.73
C LYS A 29 8.60 -10.80 47.92
N LYS A 30 7.38 -10.33 48.21
CA LYS A 30 6.87 -9.09 48.82
C LYS A 30 7.64 -8.63 50.09
N THR A 31 7.65 -7.30 50.34
CA THR A 31 7.04 -6.62 51.52
C THR A 31 7.68 -5.26 51.85
N ASP A 32 6.85 -4.21 51.68
CA ASP A 32 6.53 -3.03 52.52
C ASP A 32 7.67 -2.14 53.10
N THR A 33 7.58 -0.82 53.31
CA THR A 33 6.63 0.29 53.06
C THR A 33 7.30 1.57 53.62
N SER A 34 6.84 2.76 53.18
CA SER A 34 6.92 4.09 53.83
C SER A 34 7.89 5.12 53.22
N VAL A 35 7.58 6.39 52.93
CA VAL A 35 6.39 7.23 52.63
C VAL A 35 6.89 8.70 52.59
N ASN A 36 6.33 9.54 51.69
CA ASN A 36 6.14 11.01 51.70
C ASN A 36 6.68 11.72 50.44
N ASN A 37 5.79 12.17 49.51
CA ASN A 37 5.02 13.44 49.51
C ASN A 37 5.95 14.65 49.21
N THR A 38 5.77 15.55 48.24
CA THR A 38 4.66 15.99 47.37
C THR A 38 5.30 16.94 46.34
N ASP A 39 4.95 16.89 45.04
CA ASP A 39 4.35 18.05 44.39
C ASP A 39 3.77 17.75 43.01
N THR A 40 2.64 18.39 42.75
CA THR A 40 1.81 18.24 41.57
C THR A 40 2.38 19.07 40.43
N GLN A 41 2.60 18.46 39.25
CA GLN A 41 2.28 19.12 37.99
C GLN A 41 1.54 18.16 37.06
N VAL A 42 0.23 18.35 37.06
CA VAL A 42 -0.64 18.10 35.92
C VAL A 42 -0.15 19.01 34.78
N THR A 43 0.23 18.43 33.64
CA THR A 43 -0.05 19.05 32.33
C THR A 43 -0.09 17.99 31.23
N ASN A 44 -1.31 17.82 30.73
CA ASN A 44 -1.68 17.62 29.34
C ASN A 44 -1.37 16.26 28.69
N SER A 45 -2.38 15.38 28.77
CA SER A 45 -2.78 14.56 27.61
C SER A 45 -2.79 15.44 26.37
N GLY A 46 -1.77 15.27 25.53
CA GLY A 46 -1.74 15.82 24.19
C GLY A 46 -2.95 15.29 23.44
N LYS A 47 -3.89 16.18 23.14
CA LYS A 47 -4.82 16.01 22.03
C LYS A 47 -3.93 15.85 20.80
N THR A 48 -3.76 14.61 20.33
CA THR A 48 -3.07 14.30 19.08
C THR A 48 -3.81 15.03 17.97
N THR A 49 -3.29 16.19 17.56
CA THR A 49 -3.70 16.80 16.30
C THR A 49 -3.44 15.74 15.24
N PRO A 50 -4.43 15.33 14.44
CA PRO A 50 -4.20 14.43 13.33
C PRO A 50 -3.03 14.97 12.50
N GLU A 51 -2.02 14.15 12.27
CA GLU A 51 -0.88 14.55 11.46
C GLU A 51 -1.39 14.95 10.08
N GLU A 52 -1.24 16.22 9.72
CA GLU A 52 -1.73 16.79 8.47
C GLU A 52 -0.85 16.31 7.31
N PHE A 53 -1.47 15.99 6.17
CA PHE A 53 -0.76 15.55 4.98
C PHE A 53 0.10 16.68 4.40
N ASN A 54 1.35 16.38 4.03
CA ASN A 54 2.21 17.37 3.40
C ASN A 54 1.75 17.65 1.96
N PHE A 55 1.31 18.88 1.71
CA PHE A 55 0.83 19.34 0.41
C PHE A 55 1.89 19.29 -0.70
N ASP A 56 3.18 19.24 -0.36
CA ASP A 56 4.26 19.03 -1.34
C ASP A 56 4.16 17.68 -2.05
N TYR A 57 3.39 16.73 -1.51
CA TYR A 57 3.18 15.44 -2.13
C TYR A 57 2.04 15.42 -3.17
N PHE A 58 1.32 16.51 -3.38
CA PHE A 58 0.37 16.60 -4.49
C PHE A 58 1.08 16.71 -5.83
N GLY A 59 0.54 16.03 -6.85
CA GLY A 59 1.04 16.03 -8.21
C GLY A 59 1.03 14.66 -8.86
N ASN A 60 1.80 14.55 -9.95
CA ASN A 60 1.88 13.36 -10.78
C ASN A 60 3.17 12.59 -10.48
N TYR A 61 3.05 11.28 -10.33
CA TYR A 61 4.15 10.36 -10.10
C TYR A 61 4.13 9.28 -11.17
N VAL A 62 5.25 9.05 -11.83
CA VAL A 62 5.34 8.15 -12.98
C VAL A 62 6.35 7.05 -12.74
N ASP A 63 6.10 5.87 -13.29
CA ASP A 63 7.11 4.82 -13.28
C ASP A 63 8.31 5.18 -14.16
N ALA A 64 9.36 4.37 -14.09
CA ALA A 64 10.57 4.59 -14.88
C ALA A 64 10.32 4.54 -16.39
N SER A 65 9.33 3.78 -16.85
CA SER A 65 9.01 3.55 -18.26
C SER A 65 8.39 4.79 -18.93
N TYR A 66 7.82 5.71 -18.16
CA TYR A 66 7.27 6.96 -18.67
C TYR A 66 8.30 7.84 -19.42
N LYS A 67 9.60 7.70 -19.09
CA LYS A 67 10.70 8.40 -19.79
C LYS A 67 10.76 8.00 -21.28
N ASP A 68 10.39 6.76 -21.59
CA ASP A 68 10.39 6.19 -22.94
C ASP A 68 8.99 6.15 -23.59
N ARG A 69 8.00 6.86 -23.03
CA ARG A 69 6.61 6.84 -23.53
C ARG A 69 6.46 7.20 -25.01
N THR A 70 7.36 8.02 -25.55
CA THR A 70 7.37 8.44 -26.96
C THR A 70 7.81 7.32 -27.91
N THR A 71 8.60 6.36 -27.43
CA THR A 71 9.11 5.24 -28.24
C THR A 71 8.12 4.07 -28.30
N GLY A 72 7.14 4.03 -27.41
CA GLY A 72 6.14 2.97 -27.38
C GLY A 72 6.04 2.21 -26.07
N ALA A 73 6.86 2.54 -25.06
CA ALA A 73 6.79 1.91 -23.74
C ALA A 73 5.40 2.08 -23.11
N ASP A 74 4.93 1.03 -22.44
CA ASP A 74 3.81 1.12 -21.51
C ASP A 74 4.29 1.78 -20.21
N TRP A 75 3.40 2.52 -19.57
CA TRP A 75 3.71 3.26 -18.35
C TRP A 75 2.49 3.34 -17.46
N VAL A 76 2.73 3.46 -16.16
CA VAL A 76 1.73 3.67 -15.11
C VAL A 76 2.08 4.94 -14.34
N ALA A 77 1.06 5.70 -13.98
CA ALA A 77 1.19 6.94 -13.23
C ALA A 77 0.11 7.06 -12.15
N PHE A 78 0.48 7.71 -11.06
CA PHE A 78 -0.40 8.14 -9.97
C PHE A 78 -0.58 9.66 -10.04
N GLU A 79 -1.82 10.11 -9.94
CA GLU A 79 -2.18 11.50 -9.72
C GLU A 79 -2.74 11.63 -8.30
N ILE A 80 -2.09 12.48 -7.49
CA ILE A 80 -2.42 12.71 -6.09
C ILE A 80 -2.92 14.15 -5.96
N SER A 81 -4.19 14.32 -5.62
CA SER A 81 -4.84 15.64 -5.57
C SER A 81 -5.67 15.86 -4.30
N PRO A 82 -5.84 17.12 -3.85
CA PRO A 82 -6.63 17.41 -2.65
C PRO A 82 -8.07 16.88 -2.77
N TYR A 83 -8.63 16.39 -1.67
CA TYR A 83 -10.07 16.12 -1.56
C TYR A 83 -10.67 16.96 -0.43
N ASP A 84 -10.32 16.65 0.82
CA ASP A 84 -10.66 17.45 1.99
C ASP A 84 -9.75 17.09 3.20
N ASN A 85 -10.11 17.57 4.38
CA ASN A 85 -9.31 17.35 5.59
C ASN A 85 -9.24 15.85 5.92
N GLY A 86 -8.03 15.29 5.83
CA GLY A 86 -7.76 13.88 6.12
C GLY A 86 -8.03 12.92 4.97
N ARG A 87 -8.37 13.41 3.77
CA ARG A 87 -8.57 12.58 2.58
C ARG A 87 -7.96 13.19 1.32
N VAL A 88 -7.50 12.31 0.44
CA VAL A 88 -6.80 12.67 -0.79
C VAL A 88 -7.39 11.86 -1.95
N THR A 89 -7.59 12.50 -3.09
CA THR A 89 -7.98 11.80 -4.32
C THR A 89 -6.75 11.13 -4.92
N VAL A 90 -6.89 9.86 -5.27
CA VAL A 90 -5.85 9.08 -5.96
C VAL A 90 -6.42 8.52 -7.24
N SER A 91 -5.80 8.89 -8.36
CA SER A 91 -6.10 8.34 -9.68
C SER A 91 -4.88 7.62 -10.23
N VAL A 92 -5.08 6.40 -10.73
CA VAL A 92 -4.06 5.66 -11.46
C VAL A 92 -4.43 5.61 -12.93
N ARG A 93 -3.48 5.97 -13.78
CA ARG A 93 -3.59 5.92 -15.23
C ARG A 93 -2.45 5.11 -15.82
N SER A 94 -2.71 4.53 -16.97
CA SER A 94 -1.70 3.90 -17.80
C SER A 94 -1.88 4.34 -19.25
N ARG A 95 -0.90 3.99 -20.09
CA ARG A 95 -0.96 4.28 -21.51
C ARG A 95 -2.20 3.67 -22.17
N ALA A 96 -2.89 4.46 -23.00
CA ALA A 96 -4.16 4.08 -23.62
C ALA A 96 -4.31 4.47 -25.11
N ASP A 97 -3.35 5.17 -25.71
CA ASP A 97 -3.39 5.59 -27.13
C ASP A 97 -3.26 4.44 -28.13
N LYS A 98 -2.46 3.43 -27.80
CA LYS A 98 -2.17 2.29 -28.69
C LYS A 98 -2.98 1.05 -28.38
N MET A 99 -3.28 0.83 -27.12
CA MET A 99 -3.99 -0.35 -26.60
C MET A 99 -4.89 0.06 -25.43
N LYS A 100 -5.78 -0.83 -25.00
CA LYS A 100 -6.58 -0.58 -23.78
C LYS A 100 -5.65 -0.36 -22.59
N PRO A 101 -5.97 0.56 -21.66
CA PRO A 101 -5.14 0.81 -20.49
C PRO A 101 -4.90 -0.47 -19.70
N THR A 102 -3.66 -0.66 -19.26
CA THR A 102 -3.22 -1.81 -18.49
C THR A 102 -3.60 -1.67 -17.02
N CYS A 103 -3.43 -0.49 -16.43
CA CYS A 103 -3.84 -0.16 -15.07
C CYS A 103 -4.78 1.05 -15.06
N THR A 104 -5.90 0.97 -14.34
CA THR A 104 -6.81 2.11 -14.13
C THR A 104 -7.47 1.99 -12.78
N TYR A 105 -7.38 3.05 -11.99
CA TYR A 105 -8.00 3.13 -10.67
C TYR A 105 -8.40 4.58 -10.38
N ASP A 106 -9.49 4.76 -9.64
CA ASP A 106 -9.91 6.05 -9.09
C ASP A 106 -10.48 5.79 -7.69
N GLY A 107 -10.02 6.55 -6.71
CA GLY A 107 -10.49 6.39 -5.34
C GLY A 107 -10.03 7.48 -4.41
N ILE A 108 -10.41 7.32 -3.14
CA ILE A 108 -10.09 8.23 -2.06
C ILE A 108 -9.19 7.50 -1.07
N ALA A 109 -8.04 8.09 -0.78
CA ALA A 109 -7.12 7.63 0.24
C ALA A 109 -7.32 8.41 1.55
N SER A 110 -7.14 7.73 2.67
CA SER A 110 -7.12 8.33 4.00
C SER A 110 -5.70 8.75 4.36
N VAL A 111 -5.56 9.94 4.94
CA VAL A 111 -4.29 10.42 5.49
C VAL A 111 -3.99 9.67 6.77
N VAL A 112 -2.83 9.00 6.83
CA VAL A 112 -2.38 8.30 8.04
C VAL A 112 -1.13 8.92 8.66
N GLY A 113 -0.42 9.76 7.90
CA GLY A 113 0.69 10.59 8.35
C GLY A 113 0.99 11.70 7.35
N SER A 114 1.98 12.54 7.63
CA SER A 114 2.37 13.64 6.74
C SER A 114 2.91 13.19 5.38
N ASP A 115 3.39 11.96 5.31
CA ASP A 115 4.02 11.33 4.13
C ASP A 115 3.41 9.97 3.78
N GLU A 116 2.22 9.65 4.30
CA GLU A 116 1.62 8.33 4.12
C GLU A 116 0.10 8.40 3.95
N LEU A 117 -0.38 7.70 2.93
CA LEU A 117 -1.79 7.53 2.64
C LEU A 117 -2.14 6.04 2.58
N ASN A 118 -3.34 5.70 3.03
CA ASN A 118 -3.90 4.37 2.88
C ASN A 118 -5.18 4.40 2.06
N ILE A 119 -5.23 3.57 1.03
CA ILE A 119 -6.47 3.26 0.31
C ILE A 119 -7.04 2.00 0.94
N PHE A 120 -8.26 2.09 1.45
CA PHE A 120 -8.99 0.96 1.99
C PHE A 120 -9.94 0.42 0.92
N ASP A 121 -9.68 -0.81 0.49
CA ASP A 121 -10.46 -1.53 -0.50
C ASP A 121 -11.03 -2.82 0.12
N ASN A 122 -12.05 -3.42 -0.49
CA ASN A 122 -12.62 -4.68 -0.01
C ASN A 122 -11.60 -5.83 -0.05
N MET A 123 -10.53 -5.71 -0.84
CA MET A 123 -9.47 -6.70 -0.96
C MET A 123 -8.36 -6.53 0.10
N GLY A 124 -8.26 -5.36 0.73
CA GLY A 124 -7.20 -5.01 1.66
C GLY A 124 -6.82 -3.53 1.59
N THR A 125 -5.64 -3.21 2.10
CA THR A 125 -5.10 -1.86 2.15
C THR A 125 -3.96 -1.71 1.14
N ILE A 126 -3.98 -0.63 0.35
CA ILE A 126 -2.83 -0.17 -0.43
C ILE A 126 -2.18 0.96 0.34
N LYS A 127 -0.87 0.84 0.58
CA LYS A 127 -0.07 1.85 1.25
C LYS A 127 0.68 2.67 0.21
N LEU A 128 0.59 3.99 0.34
CA LEU A 128 1.31 4.97 -0.45
C LEU A 128 2.24 5.72 0.50
N LYS A 129 3.54 5.52 0.36
CA LYS A 129 4.57 6.17 1.18
C LYS A 129 5.37 7.14 0.34
N PHE A 130 5.45 8.39 0.76
CA PHE A 130 6.17 9.44 0.07
C PHE A 130 7.54 9.69 0.71
N SER A 131 8.54 9.95 -0.12
CA SER A 131 9.88 10.34 0.34
C SER A 131 10.51 11.30 -0.67
N GLY A 132 10.51 12.59 -0.35
CA GLY A 132 10.99 13.62 -1.27
C GLY A 132 10.16 13.66 -2.55
N LYS A 133 10.75 13.24 -3.68
CA LYS A 133 10.05 13.15 -4.98
C LYS A 133 9.54 11.74 -5.30
N ASP A 134 9.81 10.76 -4.45
CA ASP A 134 9.45 9.38 -4.71
C ASP A 134 8.15 9.01 -4.00
N LEU A 135 7.32 8.24 -4.69
CA LEU A 135 6.15 7.55 -4.16
C LEU A 135 6.40 6.05 -4.23
N THR A 136 6.38 5.37 -3.09
CA THR A 136 6.42 3.90 -3.01
C THR A 136 5.02 3.36 -2.74
N VAL A 137 4.60 2.39 -3.55
CA VAL A 137 3.30 1.73 -3.46
C VAL A 137 3.52 0.26 -3.07
N SER A 138 2.89 -0.15 -1.98
CA SER A 138 3.00 -1.52 -1.44
C SER A 138 1.68 -1.98 -0.82
N ALA A 139 1.58 -3.25 -0.44
CA ALA A 139 0.47 -3.70 0.38
C ALA A 139 0.58 -3.07 1.77
N GLY A 140 -0.57 -2.69 2.34
CA GLY A 140 -0.68 -2.25 3.71
C GLY A 140 -0.63 -3.42 4.69
N GLU A 141 -0.58 -3.10 5.98
CA GLU A 141 -0.56 -4.11 7.04
C GLU A 141 -1.77 -5.05 6.94
N GLY A 142 -1.54 -6.35 7.13
CA GLY A 142 -2.58 -7.39 7.03
C GLY A 142 -3.08 -7.68 5.61
N SER A 143 -2.52 -7.03 4.59
CA SER A 143 -2.91 -7.22 3.18
C SER A 143 -1.86 -8.02 2.41
N GLN A 144 -2.28 -8.69 1.34
CA GLN A 144 -1.37 -9.49 0.51
C GLN A 144 -0.90 -8.66 -0.69
N GLU A 145 0.38 -8.75 -1.06
CA GLU A 145 0.95 -8.06 -2.23
C GLU A 145 0.21 -8.37 -3.55
N ALA A 146 -0.36 -9.57 -3.67
CA ALA A 146 -1.18 -9.96 -4.82
C ALA A 146 -2.35 -9.00 -5.08
N LEU A 147 -2.83 -8.25 -4.08
CA LEU A 147 -3.84 -7.22 -4.22
C LEU A 147 -3.48 -6.18 -5.30
N LEU A 148 -2.21 -5.80 -5.38
CA LEU A 148 -1.74 -4.73 -6.27
C LEU A 148 -1.78 -5.14 -7.75
N THR A 149 -1.87 -6.43 -8.04
CA THR A 149 -2.01 -6.97 -9.39
C THR A 149 -3.44 -6.84 -9.91
N TYR A 150 -4.47 -6.79 -9.06
CA TYR A 150 -5.87 -6.85 -9.51
C TYR A 150 -6.34 -5.61 -10.28
N TYR A 151 -5.72 -4.45 -10.02
CA TYR A 151 -6.02 -3.20 -10.71
C TYR A 151 -5.37 -3.11 -12.10
N CYS A 152 -4.51 -4.07 -12.43
CA CYS A 152 -3.74 -4.12 -13.64
C CYS A 152 -4.07 -5.38 -14.46
N ARG A 153 -4.13 -5.22 -15.78
CA ARG A 153 -4.39 -6.28 -16.75
C ARG A 153 -3.05 -6.86 -17.23
N GLY A 154 -3.07 -8.12 -17.68
CA GLY A 154 -1.91 -8.73 -18.33
C GLY A 154 -0.73 -9.03 -17.40
N GLY A 155 -0.94 -9.09 -16.07
CA GLY A 155 0.11 -9.41 -15.11
C GLY A 155 0.91 -8.20 -14.60
N GLY A 156 0.50 -6.97 -14.94
CA GLY A 156 1.04 -5.75 -14.33
C GLY A 156 0.70 -5.65 -12.84
N SER A 157 1.37 -4.75 -12.13
CA SER A 157 1.13 -4.48 -10.71
C SER A 157 1.24 -2.98 -10.43
N LEU A 158 0.48 -2.50 -9.44
CA LEU A 158 0.66 -1.16 -8.86
C LEU A 158 1.89 -1.09 -7.94
N ALA A 159 2.47 -2.22 -7.56
CA ALA A 159 3.62 -2.25 -6.67
C ALA A 159 4.85 -1.63 -7.35
N GLY A 160 5.53 -0.73 -6.65
CA GLY A 160 6.76 -0.15 -7.15
C GLY A 160 7.04 1.25 -6.63
N THR A 161 8.03 1.89 -7.25
CA THR A 161 8.43 3.27 -6.96
C THR A 161 8.15 4.14 -8.18
N TYR A 162 7.59 5.31 -7.93
CA TYR A 162 7.18 6.30 -8.91
C TYR A 162 7.86 7.63 -8.60
N GLU A 163 8.35 8.31 -9.62
CA GLU A 163 9.07 9.58 -9.50
C GLU A 163 8.12 10.74 -9.82
N LYS A 164 8.11 11.78 -8.98
CA LYS A 164 7.31 12.98 -9.19
C LYS A 164 7.79 13.75 -10.42
N ILE A 165 6.86 14.16 -11.26
CA ILE A 165 7.12 15.04 -12.40
C ILE A 165 6.45 16.41 -12.20
N ASP A 166 7.10 17.45 -12.69
CA ASP A 166 6.58 18.83 -12.58
C ASP A 166 5.52 19.16 -13.65
N GLN A 167 5.36 18.27 -14.64
CA GLN A 167 4.44 18.44 -15.76
C GLN A 167 3.18 17.59 -15.63
N GLN A 168 2.16 17.94 -16.41
CA GLN A 168 0.99 17.09 -16.59
C GLN A 168 1.36 15.78 -17.31
N LEU A 169 0.56 14.74 -17.06
CA LEU A 169 0.65 13.51 -17.85
C LEU A 169 0.37 13.82 -19.33
N ASP A 170 0.86 12.95 -20.21
CA ASP A 170 0.67 13.12 -21.65
C ASP A 170 -0.78 12.80 -22.00
N GLN A 171 -1.60 13.84 -22.11
CA GLN A 171 -3.04 13.73 -22.34
C GLN A 171 -3.39 13.09 -23.68
N SER A 172 -2.44 12.97 -24.62
CA SER A 172 -2.65 12.21 -25.85
C SER A 172 -2.59 10.69 -25.62
N GLN A 173 -1.94 10.27 -24.53
CA GLN A 173 -1.69 8.87 -24.19
C GLN A 173 -2.54 8.36 -23.01
N VAL A 174 -3.30 9.22 -22.34
CA VAL A 174 -4.25 8.84 -21.27
C VAL A 174 -5.62 8.49 -21.86
N ASP A 175 -6.32 7.51 -21.27
CA ASP A 175 -7.69 7.14 -21.69
C ASP A 175 -8.68 8.29 -21.41
N LYS A 176 -9.16 8.93 -22.47
CA LYS A 176 -10.14 10.03 -22.39
C LYS A 176 -11.57 9.54 -22.14
N THR A 177 -11.86 8.26 -22.38
CA THR A 177 -13.22 7.71 -22.29
C THR A 177 -13.68 7.52 -20.85
N ALA A 178 -12.76 7.47 -19.89
CA ALA A 178 -13.08 7.48 -18.46
C ALA A 178 -13.91 8.72 -18.07
N TYR A 179 -13.63 9.88 -18.67
CA TYR A 179 -14.41 11.11 -18.47
C TYR A 179 -15.74 11.10 -19.24
N THR A 180 -15.78 10.52 -20.44
CA THR A 180 -17.00 10.45 -21.26
C THR A 180 -18.08 9.55 -20.65
N LYS A 181 -17.70 8.50 -19.90
CA LYS A 181 -18.66 7.58 -19.26
C LYS A 181 -19.57 8.26 -18.23
N THR A 182 -19.11 9.33 -17.59
CA THR A 182 -19.89 10.07 -16.58
C THR A 182 -20.92 11.02 -17.22
N LEU A 183 -20.76 11.38 -18.51
CA LEU A 183 -21.63 12.35 -19.19
C LEU A 183 -22.77 11.75 -20.01
N SER A 184 -22.92 10.43 -20.06
CA SER A 184 -24.04 9.79 -20.77
C SER A 184 -25.27 9.58 -19.88
N MET A 185 -25.76 10.63 -19.19
CA MET A 185 -27.08 10.65 -18.55
C MET A 185 -28.00 11.63 -19.29
N LYS A 186 -28.75 11.09 -20.26
CA LYS A 186 -29.92 11.67 -20.96
C LYS A 186 -29.83 13.17 -21.30
N GLY A 187 -29.33 13.45 -22.50
CA GLY A 187 -29.95 14.46 -23.37
C GLY A 187 -29.38 15.88 -23.35
N SER A 188 -28.18 16.10 -22.84
CA SER A 188 -27.47 17.35 -23.04
C SER A 188 -25.98 17.10 -23.17
N ASP A 189 -25.45 17.35 -24.37
CA ASP A 189 -24.01 17.38 -24.62
C ASP A 189 -23.41 18.53 -23.82
N ILE A 190 -22.66 18.20 -22.77
CA ILE A 190 -21.86 19.19 -22.04
C ILE A 190 -20.40 18.84 -22.32
N GLU A 191 -19.78 19.63 -23.20
CA GLU A 191 -18.34 19.60 -23.39
C GLU A 191 -17.68 20.36 -22.25
N PHE A 192 -16.98 19.65 -21.36
CA PHE A 192 -16.02 20.27 -20.45
C PHE A 192 -14.63 20.10 -21.04
N PHE A 193 -14.01 21.22 -21.44
CA PHE A 193 -12.57 21.31 -21.59
C PHE A 193 -12.01 21.71 -20.23
N ILE A 194 -11.21 20.82 -19.64
CA ILE A 194 -10.27 21.18 -18.55
C ILE A 194 -8.87 21.04 -19.14
#